data_AF-A0A395RQS9-F1
#
_entry.id   AF-A0A395RQS9-F1
#
_cell.length_a   1.000
_cell.length_b   1.000
_cell.length_c   1.000
_cell.angle_alpha   90.00
_cell.angle_beta   90.00
_cell.angle_gamma   90.00
#
_symmetry.space_group_name_H-M   'P 1'
#
loop_
_entity.id
_entity.type
_entity.pdbx_description
1 polymer ?
#
loop_
_entity_poly.entity_id
_entity_poly.type
_entity_poly.pdbx_seq_one_letter_code
_entity_poly.pdbx_strand_id
1 'polypeptide(L)'
;MIPNASIIRLPTSKTTYILALSLVLLLCAIGDVDASELLHDSIFDTQALIERSDALELTYEPNFGAFERSILGRAPAEQPLLTNNGPDSRPISPGETVCYVVDKKTLFGKDKRDGAARGSKSAEDDSGHQNPRRAEFKTVYVSVNTCSRPTLKSKDKNNSPEIAPQLSLYTSTSSKIKCPDSSNYNKTNSNLQRIPLDEGAAMVTINATDAFYISVAAPNITKKHDGDWKYQIAISFDEYYHNYDSKSDTARLLLMDFDSTSALLVTSNLTEDSSETQQIMKRPPPYQLFVGDEKLRSIDGLRHSACGLAQSAEIWANGNKTGRHNDLVTTGVTTRGPGQLPKQQFLIAGLNHSTSYSGILVKMPQGNNKRAETSGGGGTVYRATSFQTSSSSNCKMVTNLDFCNETQYAVPGNDKKFNNTALAKHYDDYARKMYANFEKVMMQLPCETPPESRYSLARNCDQCREAYKRWLCTVTIPRCEDVMGGSRFSVVRNGFQAFPNGTTLPDNFRKGLKLSANNSSRNAWIDETVEPGPYKELLPCEDICYDVVQSC
;
A
#
# COMPACT_ATOMS: atom_id res chain seq x y z
N MET A 1 77.64 6.00 -5.87
CA MET A 1 78.46 4.92 -5.29
C MET A 1 77.53 3.80 -4.88
N ILE A 2 77.77 2.61 -5.45
CA ILE A 2 77.17 1.28 -5.17
C ILE A 2 75.66 1.11 -5.49
N PRO A 3 75.29 0.18 -6.40
CA PRO A 3 73.91 -0.17 -6.75
C PRO A 3 73.38 -1.27 -5.80
N ASN A 4 72.06 -1.41 -5.66
CA ASN A 4 71.50 -2.61 -5.04
C ASN A 4 70.15 -3.06 -5.62
N ALA A 5 70.22 -4.28 -6.16
CA ALA A 5 69.29 -5.40 -6.04
C ALA A 5 67.86 -5.29 -6.63
N SER A 6 67.67 -6.11 -7.67
CA SER A 6 66.42 -6.62 -8.19
C SER A 6 65.71 -7.55 -7.18
N ILE A 7 64.43 -7.32 -6.90
CA ILE A 7 63.57 -8.29 -6.21
C ILE A 7 62.59 -8.90 -7.20
N ILE A 8 62.67 -10.23 -7.26
CA ILE A 8 61.92 -11.17 -8.09
C ILE A 8 60.46 -11.25 -7.60
N ARG A 9 59.52 -11.20 -8.56
CA ARG A 9 58.10 -11.51 -8.32
C ARG A 9 57.92 -13.03 -8.20
N LEU A 10 57.29 -13.49 -7.13
CA LEU A 10 56.69 -14.84 -7.04
C LEU A 10 55.15 -14.75 -7.17
N PRO A 11 54.49 -15.71 -7.84
CA PRO A 11 53.05 -15.71 -8.04
C PRO A 11 52.33 -16.37 -6.87
N THR A 12 51.41 -15.67 -6.19
CA THR A 12 50.59 -16.26 -5.13
C THR A 12 49.37 -16.97 -5.73
N SER A 13 49.45 -18.30 -5.76
CA SER A 13 48.40 -19.24 -6.14
C SER A 13 47.25 -19.28 -5.13
N LYS A 14 46.01 -19.38 -5.62
CA LYS A 14 44.74 -19.41 -4.86
C LYS A 14 44.53 -20.67 -4.00
N THR A 15 45.47 -21.60 -3.99
CA THR A 15 45.36 -22.90 -3.30
C THR A 15 45.72 -22.85 -1.82
N THR A 16 46.43 -21.82 -1.33
CA THR A 16 46.83 -21.70 0.08
C THR A 16 45.73 -21.13 0.99
N TYR A 17 44.79 -20.35 0.45
CA TYR A 17 43.68 -19.78 1.24
C TYR A 17 42.59 -20.81 1.59
N ILE A 18 42.39 -21.83 0.77
CA ILE A 18 41.36 -22.85 0.99
C ILE A 18 41.80 -23.85 2.07
N LEU A 19 43.10 -24.15 2.17
CA LEU A 19 43.68 -25.01 3.21
C LEU A 19 43.73 -24.34 4.59
N ALA A 20 43.79 -23.00 4.66
CA ALA A 20 43.70 -22.27 5.92
C ALA A 20 42.26 -22.20 6.47
N LEU A 21 41.25 -22.20 5.59
CA LEU A 21 39.84 -22.11 6.00
C LEU A 21 39.28 -23.48 6.46
N SER A 22 39.77 -24.59 5.91
CA SER A 22 39.36 -25.94 6.34
C SER A 22 39.94 -26.34 7.70
N LEU A 23 41.11 -25.80 8.07
CA LEU A 23 41.75 -26.10 9.36
C LEU A 23 41.06 -25.39 10.55
N VAL A 24 40.41 -24.24 10.32
CA VAL A 24 39.70 -23.48 11.36
C VAL A 24 38.31 -24.06 11.68
N LEU A 25 37.67 -24.74 10.71
CA LEU A 25 36.38 -25.41 10.92
C LEU A 25 36.48 -26.76 11.63
N LEU A 26 37.68 -27.36 11.74
CA LEU A 26 37.90 -28.62 12.46
C LEU A 26 38.24 -28.47 13.95
N LEU A 27 38.43 -27.24 14.45
CA LEU A 27 38.90 -26.99 15.82
C LEU A 27 37.81 -26.54 16.82
N CYS A 28 36.53 -26.51 16.42
CA CYS A 28 35.41 -26.14 17.31
C CYS A 28 34.34 -27.24 17.41
N ALA A 29 34.74 -28.44 17.85
CA ALA A 29 33.81 -29.50 18.25
C ALA A 29 34.23 -30.08 19.61
N ILE A 30 33.54 -29.64 20.67
CA ILE A 30 33.51 -30.22 22.02
C ILE A 30 32.08 -29.88 22.52
N GLY A 31 31.23 -30.74 23.03
CA GLY A 31 31.27 -32.15 23.43
C GLY A 31 30.05 -32.32 24.34
N ASP A 32 29.18 -33.29 24.05
CA ASP A 32 28.01 -33.63 24.88
C ASP A 32 28.44 -34.14 26.26
N VAL A 33 27.72 -33.72 27.32
CA VAL A 33 27.71 -34.42 28.61
C VAL A 33 26.26 -34.50 29.10
N ASP A 34 25.84 -35.75 29.24
CA ASP A 34 24.57 -36.24 29.79
C ASP A 34 24.67 -36.28 31.32
N ALA A 35 23.63 -35.87 32.04
CA ALA A 35 23.46 -36.17 33.46
C ALA A 35 21.98 -36.06 33.88
N SER A 36 21.39 -37.21 34.19
CA SER A 36 20.15 -37.36 34.95
C SER A 36 20.35 -36.95 36.41
N GLU A 37 19.37 -36.26 37.01
CA GLU A 37 19.09 -36.37 38.44
C GLU A 37 17.57 -36.28 38.71
N LEU A 38 17.12 -37.22 39.53
CA LEU A 38 15.79 -37.41 40.11
C LEU A 38 15.91 -37.06 41.60
N LEU A 39 14.91 -36.38 42.19
CA LEU A 39 14.39 -36.47 43.57
C LEU A 39 13.42 -35.28 43.78
N HIS A 40 12.10 -35.43 43.84
CA HIS A 40 11.19 -35.98 44.86
C HIS A 40 10.89 -35.06 46.06
N ASP A 41 9.64 -35.18 46.54
CA ASP A 41 8.92 -34.52 47.64
C ASP A 41 8.24 -33.16 47.38
N SER A 42 6.96 -32.91 47.72
CA SER A 42 5.94 -33.77 48.36
C SER A 42 4.54 -33.11 48.37
N ILE A 43 3.50 -33.96 48.29
CA ILE A 43 2.22 -33.98 49.03
C ILE A 43 1.17 -32.84 48.82
N PHE A 44 0.05 -33.19 48.18
CA PHE A 44 -1.26 -33.26 48.86
C PHE A 44 -2.19 -34.31 48.20
N ASP A 45 -2.46 -35.33 49.01
CA ASP A 45 -3.53 -36.34 49.09
C ASP A 45 -4.95 -35.71 48.91
N THR A 46 -6.08 -36.37 48.55
CA THR A 46 -6.50 -37.78 48.53
C THR A 46 -7.87 -37.94 47.81
N GLN A 47 -8.15 -39.17 47.32
CA GLN A 47 -9.46 -39.88 47.21
C GLN A 47 -10.53 -39.39 46.19
N ALA A 48 -11.23 -40.23 45.42
CA ALA A 48 -11.51 -41.67 45.57
C ALA A 48 -11.77 -42.39 44.24
N LEU A 49 -11.38 -43.67 44.24
CA LEU A 49 -11.70 -44.75 43.29
C LEU A 49 -13.18 -45.16 43.35
N ILE A 50 -13.74 -45.57 42.21
CA ILE A 50 -14.63 -46.74 42.13
C ILE A 50 -14.21 -47.58 40.92
N GLU A 51 -13.85 -48.83 41.19
CA GLU A 51 -13.58 -49.93 40.26
C GLU A 51 -14.84 -50.34 39.46
N ARG A 52 -14.65 -50.81 38.22
CA ARG A 52 -15.28 -52.06 37.79
C ARG A 52 -14.56 -52.70 36.61
N SER A 53 -14.06 -53.91 36.83
CA SER A 53 -13.51 -54.84 35.85
C SER A 53 -14.60 -55.59 35.07
N ASP A 54 -14.28 -55.86 33.80
CA ASP A 54 -14.59 -57.02 32.95
C ASP A 54 -15.98 -57.68 32.98
N ALA A 55 -16.60 -57.71 31.78
CA ALA A 55 -17.30 -58.88 31.27
C ALA A 55 -17.27 -58.88 29.72
N LEU A 56 -16.67 -59.92 29.16
CA LEU A 56 -16.79 -60.34 27.76
C LEU A 56 -18.26 -60.69 27.44
N GLU A 57 -18.82 -60.11 26.38
CA GLU A 57 -19.95 -60.71 25.67
C GLU A 57 -19.76 -60.56 24.15
N LEU A 58 -19.59 -61.71 23.49
CA LEU A 58 -19.64 -61.90 22.05
C LEU A 58 -20.97 -61.38 21.49
N THR A 59 -20.93 -60.44 20.56
CA THR A 59 -22.08 -60.15 19.68
C THR A 59 -21.66 -60.15 18.22
N TYR A 60 -22.22 -61.15 17.54
CA TYR A 60 -22.26 -61.43 16.11
C TYR A 60 -22.45 -60.18 15.23
N GLU A 61 -21.55 -59.98 14.27
CA GLU A 61 -21.68 -58.99 13.20
C GLU A 61 -22.22 -59.70 11.93
N PRO A 62 -23.47 -59.45 11.49
CA PRO A 62 -23.98 -60.06 10.27
C PRO A 62 -23.36 -59.38 9.04
N ASN A 63 -22.58 -60.15 8.28
CA ASN A 63 -22.12 -59.77 6.95
C ASN A 63 -23.25 -60.00 5.93
N PHE A 64 -23.97 -58.94 5.58
CA PHE A 64 -24.92 -58.95 4.46
C PHE A 64 -24.18 -58.62 3.15
N GLY A 65 -23.64 -59.63 2.49
CA GLY A 65 -22.96 -59.54 1.19
C GLY A 65 -23.85 -59.16 -0.02
N ALA A 66 -25.03 -58.57 0.20
CA ALA A 66 -25.99 -58.22 -0.85
C ALA A 66 -26.50 -56.76 -0.81
N PHE A 67 -26.03 -55.95 0.15
CA PHE A 67 -26.28 -54.50 0.16
C PHE A 67 -24.95 -53.75 0.20
N GLU A 68 -24.39 -53.51 -0.99
CA GLU A 68 -23.32 -52.54 -1.13
C GLU A 68 -23.75 -51.19 -0.52
N ARG A 69 -22.92 -50.62 0.35
CA ARG A 69 -23.03 -49.22 0.79
C ARG A 69 -22.71 -48.21 -0.35
N SER A 70 -22.76 -48.65 -1.61
CA SER A 70 -22.46 -47.86 -2.81
C SER A 70 -23.66 -47.06 -3.34
N ILE A 71 -24.89 -47.28 -2.80
CA ILE A 71 -26.13 -46.61 -3.24
C ILE A 71 -26.71 -45.66 -2.18
N LEU A 72 -25.85 -45.01 -1.40
CA LEU A 72 -26.18 -43.69 -0.87
C LEU A 72 -25.59 -42.69 -1.86
N GLY A 73 -26.40 -42.27 -2.82
CA GLY A 73 -26.06 -41.13 -3.67
C GLY A 73 -25.61 -39.98 -2.76
N ARG A 74 -24.37 -39.49 -2.96
CA ARG A 74 -23.95 -38.24 -2.33
C ARG A 74 -25.03 -37.22 -2.61
N ALA A 75 -25.67 -36.71 -1.56
CA ALA A 75 -26.47 -35.50 -1.68
C ALA A 75 -25.60 -34.49 -2.45
N PRO A 76 -26.12 -33.85 -3.52
CA PRO A 76 -25.35 -32.83 -4.22
C PRO A 76 -24.88 -31.83 -3.16
N ALA A 77 -23.57 -31.54 -3.13
CA ALA A 77 -23.02 -30.59 -2.19
C ALA A 77 -23.88 -29.32 -2.27
N GLU A 78 -24.55 -28.97 -1.17
CA GLU A 78 -25.42 -27.79 -1.13
C GLU A 78 -24.58 -26.60 -1.57
N GLN A 79 -25.01 -25.94 -2.65
CA GLN A 79 -24.29 -24.80 -3.19
C GLN A 79 -24.32 -23.70 -2.12
N PRO A 80 -23.16 -23.12 -1.73
CA PRO A 80 -23.13 -22.04 -0.77
C PRO A 80 -24.00 -20.86 -1.24
N LEU A 81 -24.87 -20.40 -0.34
CA LEU A 81 -25.75 -19.26 -0.58
C LEU A 81 -25.00 -17.96 -0.25
N LEU A 82 -25.00 -16.99 -1.16
CA LEU A 82 -24.48 -15.65 -0.90
C LEU A 82 -25.60 -14.76 -0.37
N THR A 83 -25.38 -14.08 0.76
CA THR A 83 -26.32 -13.12 1.34
C THR A 83 -25.91 -11.69 1.01
N ASN A 84 -26.86 -10.76 1.10
CA ASN A 84 -26.59 -9.33 0.87
C ASN A 84 -25.50 -8.82 1.83
N ASN A 85 -24.43 -8.27 1.27
CA ASN A 85 -23.23 -7.81 1.98
C ASN A 85 -22.56 -8.90 2.86
N GLY A 86 -22.90 -10.18 2.74
CA GLY A 86 -22.25 -11.25 3.50
C GLY A 86 -21.12 -11.88 2.69
N PRO A 87 -19.85 -11.51 2.89
CA PRO A 87 -18.77 -12.09 2.12
C PRO A 87 -18.50 -13.55 2.50
N ASP A 88 -18.37 -14.42 1.51
CA ASP A 88 -17.87 -15.79 1.67
C ASP A 88 -16.38 -15.83 1.29
N SER A 89 -15.55 -16.48 2.11
CA SER A 89 -14.12 -16.61 1.87
C SER A 89 -13.67 -18.06 1.95
N ARG A 90 -13.01 -18.54 0.89
CA ARG A 90 -12.61 -19.94 0.75
C ARG A 90 -11.25 -20.08 0.08
N PRO A 91 -10.49 -21.15 0.40
CA PRO A 91 -9.41 -21.60 -0.46
C PRO A 91 -9.98 -22.23 -1.74
N ILE A 92 -9.21 -22.22 -2.83
CA ILE A 92 -9.51 -22.91 -4.08
C ILE A 92 -8.22 -23.44 -4.68
N SER A 93 -8.21 -24.75 -4.97
CA SER A 93 -7.04 -25.41 -5.55
C SER A 93 -7.01 -25.26 -7.08
N PRO A 94 -5.83 -25.42 -7.71
CA PRO A 94 -5.70 -25.32 -9.16
C PRO A 94 -6.64 -26.25 -9.93
N GLY A 95 -7.33 -25.69 -10.92
CA GLY A 95 -8.30 -26.42 -11.75
C GLY A 95 -9.68 -26.63 -11.11
N GLU A 96 -9.86 -26.26 -9.84
CA GLU A 96 -11.16 -26.34 -9.18
C GLU A 96 -12.07 -25.18 -9.55
N THR A 97 -13.37 -25.40 -9.38
CA THR A 97 -14.41 -24.38 -9.53
C THR A 97 -15.38 -24.48 -8.36
N VAL A 98 -15.66 -23.35 -7.72
CA VAL A 98 -16.64 -23.24 -6.64
C VAL A 98 -17.88 -22.54 -7.18
N CYS A 99 -19.05 -23.14 -6.94
CA CYS A 99 -20.33 -22.69 -7.48
C CYS A 99 -21.19 -22.07 -6.37
N TYR A 100 -21.87 -20.97 -6.67
CA TYR A 100 -22.77 -20.24 -5.80
C TYR A 100 -24.12 -20.05 -6.48
N VAL A 101 -25.16 -19.97 -5.66
CA VAL A 101 -26.51 -19.62 -6.11
C VAL A 101 -27.00 -18.39 -5.36
N VAL A 102 -27.63 -17.47 -6.09
CA VAL A 102 -28.40 -16.38 -5.51
C VAL A 102 -29.86 -16.64 -5.83
N ASP A 103 -30.58 -17.11 -4.83
CA ASP A 103 -31.97 -17.54 -5.00
C ASP A 103 -32.94 -16.34 -5.07
N LYS A 104 -34.13 -16.63 -5.59
CA LYS A 104 -35.20 -15.62 -5.71
C LYS A 104 -35.61 -15.03 -4.35
N LYS A 105 -35.52 -15.82 -3.28
CA LYS A 105 -35.84 -15.40 -1.91
C LYS A 105 -34.84 -14.36 -1.39
N THR A 106 -33.55 -14.49 -1.71
CA THR A 106 -32.51 -13.51 -1.36
C THR A 106 -32.68 -12.23 -2.18
N LEU A 107 -33.15 -12.34 -3.43
CA LEU A 107 -33.42 -11.20 -4.29
C LEU A 107 -34.65 -10.41 -3.84
N PHE A 108 -35.82 -11.04 -3.74
CA PHE A 108 -37.11 -10.33 -3.58
C PHE A 108 -37.70 -10.43 -2.16
N GLY A 109 -37.01 -11.10 -1.23
CA GLY A 109 -37.53 -11.38 0.11
C GLY A 109 -38.55 -12.51 0.09
N LYS A 110 -39.15 -12.82 1.24
CA LYS A 110 -40.28 -13.76 1.29
C LYS A 110 -41.47 -13.13 0.57
N ASP A 111 -41.96 -13.79 -0.48
CA ASP A 111 -43.28 -13.52 -1.03
C ASP A 111 -44.28 -13.52 0.13
N LYS A 112 -44.96 -12.39 0.36
CA LYS A 112 -46.17 -12.33 1.22
C LYS A 112 -47.34 -13.02 0.50
N ARG A 113 -47.17 -14.27 0.10
CA ARG A 113 -48.18 -15.14 -0.49
C ARG A 113 -47.94 -16.53 0.04
N ASP A 114 -48.37 -16.73 1.28
CA ASP A 114 -49.08 -17.93 1.74
C ASP A 114 -49.20 -17.86 3.26
N GLY A 115 -50.35 -17.36 3.69
CA GLY A 115 -50.75 -17.23 5.09
C GLY A 115 -52.23 -16.94 5.13
N ALA A 116 -53.01 -18.00 5.32
CA ALA A 116 -54.45 -18.04 5.26
C ALA A 116 -55.15 -17.06 6.21
N ALA A 117 -56.36 -16.68 5.78
CA ALA A 117 -57.42 -15.95 6.46
C ALA A 117 -57.45 -16.03 8.00
N ARG A 118 -57.41 -14.85 8.64
CA ARG A 118 -58.38 -14.45 9.68
C ARG A 118 -58.33 -12.93 9.86
N GLY A 119 -59.47 -12.28 9.67
CA GLY A 119 -59.54 -10.85 9.35
C GLY A 119 -59.52 -9.89 10.53
N SER A 120 -59.48 -8.61 10.19
CA SER A 120 -60.42 -7.61 10.69
C SER A 120 -60.53 -6.50 9.66
N LYS A 121 -61.78 -6.09 9.41
CA LYS A 121 -62.18 -5.01 8.52
C LYS A 121 -61.62 -3.68 9.05
N SER A 122 -61.18 -2.81 8.14
CA SER A 122 -61.66 -1.44 8.01
C SER A 122 -61.41 -0.98 6.58
N ALA A 123 -62.50 -0.61 5.91
CA ALA A 123 -62.51 -0.04 4.59
C ALA A 123 -62.22 1.46 4.71
N GLU A 124 -61.37 1.97 3.83
CA GLU A 124 -61.55 3.30 3.25
C GLU A 124 -61.00 3.27 1.82
N ASP A 125 -61.89 3.67 0.92
CA ASP A 125 -61.80 3.71 -0.53
C ASP A 125 -60.82 4.81 -0.94
N ASP A 126 -59.80 4.50 -1.74
CA ASP A 126 -59.37 5.44 -2.78
C ASP A 126 -58.90 4.68 -4.03
N SER A 127 -59.44 5.14 -5.13
CA SER A 127 -59.54 4.46 -6.41
C SER A 127 -58.45 4.93 -7.38
N GLY A 128 -57.77 3.97 -8.00
CA GLY A 128 -57.33 4.09 -9.38
C GLY A 128 -55.92 4.64 -9.61
N HIS A 129 -54.96 3.73 -9.76
CA HIS A 129 -54.19 3.56 -11.01
C HIS A 129 -53.37 2.27 -10.92
N GLN A 130 -53.89 1.19 -11.51
CA GLN A 130 -53.11 -0.02 -11.75
C GLN A 130 -52.07 0.30 -12.83
N ASN A 131 -50.86 0.66 -12.40
CA ASN A 131 -49.72 0.67 -13.29
C ASN A 131 -49.44 -0.76 -13.76
N PRO A 132 -49.24 -1.00 -15.08
CA PRO A 132 -48.93 -2.31 -15.59
C PRO A 132 -47.64 -2.82 -14.93
N ARG A 133 -47.65 -4.10 -14.55
CA ARG A 133 -46.53 -4.83 -13.92
C ARG A 133 -45.22 -4.56 -14.67
N ARG A 134 -44.48 -3.56 -14.23
CA ARG A 134 -43.08 -3.37 -14.62
C ARG A 134 -42.37 -4.64 -14.17
N ALA A 135 -41.68 -5.33 -15.08
CA ALA A 135 -40.89 -6.50 -14.72
C ALA A 135 -39.94 -6.09 -13.59
N GLU A 136 -40.17 -6.63 -12.40
CA GLU A 136 -39.42 -6.30 -11.19
C GLU A 136 -38.06 -6.98 -11.33
N PHE A 137 -37.05 -6.25 -11.79
CA PHE A 137 -35.67 -6.71 -11.80
C PHE A 137 -34.93 -6.05 -10.65
N LYS A 138 -34.03 -6.80 -10.02
CA LYS A 138 -33.15 -6.30 -8.96
C LYS A 138 -31.72 -6.22 -9.47
N THR A 139 -31.10 -5.06 -9.30
CA THR A 139 -29.68 -4.89 -9.59
C THR A 139 -28.85 -5.51 -8.46
N VAL A 140 -27.90 -6.35 -8.83
CA VAL A 140 -26.98 -7.03 -7.91
C VAL A 140 -25.55 -6.75 -8.33
N TYR A 141 -24.78 -6.24 -7.39
CA TYR A 141 -23.35 -5.99 -7.52
C TYR A 141 -22.61 -7.21 -7.00
N VAL A 142 -21.91 -7.91 -7.89
CA VAL A 142 -21.06 -9.05 -7.53
C VAL A 142 -19.62 -8.56 -7.59
N SER A 143 -18.86 -8.84 -6.53
CA SER A 143 -17.46 -8.44 -6.44
C SER A 143 -16.63 -9.54 -5.79
N VAL A 144 -15.43 -9.77 -6.32
CA VAL A 144 -14.49 -10.80 -5.88
C VAL A 144 -13.10 -10.20 -5.70
N ASN A 145 -12.48 -10.50 -4.58
CA ASN A 145 -11.08 -10.19 -4.29
C ASN A 145 -10.29 -11.46 -3.98
N THR A 146 -9.12 -11.62 -4.59
CA THR A 146 -8.15 -12.66 -4.26
C THR A 146 -7.32 -12.19 -3.07
N CYS A 147 -7.34 -12.91 -1.96
CA CYS A 147 -6.63 -12.57 -0.73
C CYS A 147 -5.24 -13.22 -0.65
N SER A 148 -5.06 -14.40 -1.22
CA SER A 148 -3.75 -15.02 -1.40
C SER A 148 -3.71 -15.75 -2.73
N ARG A 149 -2.50 -15.93 -3.27
CA ARG A 149 -2.26 -16.64 -4.51
C ARG A 149 -1.13 -17.65 -4.36
N PRO A 150 -1.05 -18.64 -5.28
CA PRO A 150 0.11 -19.50 -5.40
C PRO A 150 1.40 -18.68 -5.60
N THR A 151 2.49 -19.16 -5.01
CA THR A 151 3.81 -18.54 -5.08
C THR A 151 4.70 -19.29 -6.06
N LEU A 152 5.66 -18.59 -6.65
CA LEU A 152 6.59 -19.19 -7.62
C LEU A 152 7.60 -20.08 -6.87
N LYS A 153 7.80 -21.32 -7.35
CA LYS A 153 8.88 -22.20 -6.87
C LYS A 153 10.23 -21.59 -7.29
N SER A 154 11.11 -21.41 -6.31
CA SER A 154 12.38 -20.64 -6.37
C SER A 154 13.48 -21.14 -7.35
N LYS A 155 13.18 -21.86 -8.44
CA LYS A 155 14.23 -22.39 -9.34
C LYS A 155 13.84 -22.37 -10.82
N ASP A 156 13.68 -21.19 -11.38
CA ASP A 156 13.82 -21.03 -12.82
C ASP A 156 14.89 -19.99 -13.16
N LYS A 157 15.91 -20.43 -13.91
CA LYS A 157 17.02 -19.62 -14.41
C LYS A 157 16.63 -18.72 -15.59
N ASN A 158 15.35 -18.72 -15.98
CA ASN A 158 14.87 -17.93 -17.10
C ASN A 158 14.23 -16.64 -16.57
N ASN A 159 14.92 -15.53 -16.82
CA ASN A 159 14.55 -14.14 -16.52
C ASN A 159 13.30 -13.63 -17.27
N SER A 160 12.33 -14.49 -17.63
CA SER A 160 11.08 -14.03 -18.22
C SER A 160 10.11 -13.64 -17.11
N PRO A 161 9.48 -12.45 -17.17
CA PRO A 161 8.49 -12.04 -16.19
C PRO A 161 7.25 -12.93 -16.34
N GLU A 162 7.19 -14.02 -15.57
CA GLU A 162 6.00 -14.88 -15.54
C GLU A 162 4.88 -14.12 -14.81
N ILE A 163 3.70 -14.03 -15.45
CA ILE A 163 2.54 -13.30 -14.94
C ILE A 163 1.89 -14.13 -13.82
N ALA A 164 1.53 -13.48 -12.72
CA ALA A 164 0.86 -14.15 -11.61
C ALA A 164 -0.50 -14.71 -12.07
N PRO A 165 -0.77 -16.03 -11.88
CA PRO A 165 -1.99 -16.64 -12.39
C PRO A 165 -3.22 -16.11 -11.65
N GLN A 166 -4.25 -15.74 -12.43
CA GLN A 166 -5.48 -15.08 -11.94
C GLN A 166 -6.68 -16.04 -11.97
N LEU A 167 -7.57 -15.90 -10.99
CA LEU A 167 -8.86 -16.58 -10.99
C LEU A 167 -9.78 -16.02 -12.08
N SER A 168 -10.88 -16.70 -12.38
CA SER A 168 -11.93 -16.21 -13.27
C SER A 168 -13.29 -16.31 -12.60
N LEU A 169 -14.08 -15.24 -12.69
CA LEU A 169 -15.48 -15.19 -12.28
C LEU A 169 -16.37 -15.53 -13.48
N TYR A 170 -17.31 -16.44 -13.29
CA TYR A 170 -18.35 -16.72 -14.28
C TYR A 170 -19.73 -16.47 -13.68
N THR A 171 -20.65 -16.01 -14.52
CA THR A 171 -22.04 -15.77 -14.11
C THR A 171 -23.00 -16.39 -15.12
N SER A 172 -24.10 -16.97 -14.64
CA SER A 172 -25.17 -17.49 -15.49
C SER A 172 -26.55 -17.07 -15.00
N THR A 173 -27.36 -16.54 -15.91
CA THR A 173 -28.80 -16.27 -15.67
C THR A 173 -29.69 -17.43 -16.12
N SER A 174 -29.11 -18.54 -16.60
CA SER A 174 -29.87 -19.70 -17.07
C SER A 174 -30.00 -20.76 -15.99
N SER A 175 -31.23 -21.22 -15.73
CA SER A 175 -31.50 -22.36 -14.84
C SER A 175 -30.89 -23.69 -15.29
N LYS A 176 -30.44 -23.77 -16.56
CA LYS A 176 -29.78 -24.95 -17.12
C LYS A 176 -28.31 -25.07 -16.68
N ILE A 177 -27.65 -23.96 -16.37
CA ILE A 177 -26.22 -23.91 -16.06
C ILE A 177 -26.04 -23.39 -14.64
N LYS A 178 -26.11 -24.32 -13.68
CA LYS A 178 -26.03 -24.00 -12.24
C LYS A 178 -24.62 -23.79 -11.72
N CYS A 179 -23.61 -24.18 -12.50
CA CYS A 179 -22.21 -23.92 -12.23
C CYS A 179 -21.50 -23.64 -13.55
N PRO A 180 -21.41 -22.37 -13.98
CA PRO A 180 -20.68 -22.03 -15.19
C PRO A 180 -19.18 -22.25 -14.97
N ASP A 181 -18.44 -22.66 -15.98
CA ASP A 181 -16.99 -22.83 -15.91
C ASP A 181 -16.40 -22.73 -17.33
N SER A 182 -15.10 -22.98 -17.49
CA SER A 182 -14.47 -22.96 -18.82
C SER A 182 -15.00 -24.04 -19.79
N SER A 183 -15.55 -25.15 -19.29
CA SER A 183 -16.04 -26.26 -20.12
C SER A 183 -17.39 -25.96 -20.75
N ASN A 184 -18.24 -25.22 -20.02
CA ASN A 184 -19.61 -24.89 -20.43
C ASN A 184 -19.77 -23.45 -20.91
N TYR A 185 -18.69 -22.64 -20.85
CA TYR A 185 -18.70 -21.26 -21.28
C TYR A 185 -18.72 -21.15 -22.82
N ASN A 186 -19.69 -20.38 -23.32
CA ASN A 186 -19.74 -20.00 -24.73
C ASN A 186 -19.91 -18.49 -24.85
N LYS A 187 -18.95 -17.84 -25.52
CA LYS A 187 -18.91 -16.38 -25.71
C LYS A 187 -20.13 -15.83 -26.45
N THR A 188 -20.83 -16.64 -27.25
CA THR A 188 -22.04 -16.19 -27.98
C THR A 188 -23.32 -16.25 -27.14
N ASN A 189 -23.29 -16.92 -25.98
CA ASN A 189 -24.45 -17.02 -25.11
C ASN A 189 -24.52 -15.79 -24.19
N SER A 190 -25.48 -14.90 -24.44
CA SER A 190 -25.70 -13.70 -23.62
C SER A 190 -26.06 -13.99 -22.15
N ASN A 191 -26.50 -15.22 -21.84
CA ASN A 191 -26.80 -15.64 -20.47
C ASN A 191 -25.56 -16.10 -19.70
N LEU A 192 -24.37 -16.10 -20.31
CA LEU A 192 -23.10 -16.48 -19.70
C LEU A 192 -22.10 -15.35 -19.84
N GLN A 193 -21.45 -14.99 -18.75
CA GLN A 193 -20.36 -14.02 -18.77
C GLN A 193 -19.13 -14.62 -18.09
N ARG A 194 -17.95 -14.37 -18.68
CA ARG A 194 -16.65 -14.66 -18.07
C ARG A 194 -15.93 -13.35 -17.81
N ILE A 195 -15.58 -13.12 -16.55
CA ILE A 195 -14.82 -11.97 -16.08
C ILE A 195 -13.51 -12.49 -15.49
N PRO A 196 -12.37 -12.42 -16.22
CA PRO A 196 -11.08 -12.71 -15.61
C PRO A 196 -10.81 -11.71 -14.47
N LEU A 197 -10.26 -12.17 -13.35
CA LEU A 197 -9.79 -11.25 -12.33
C LEU A 197 -8.56 -10.52 -12.86
N ASP A 198 -8.52 -9.21 -12.64
CA ASP A 198 -7.41 -8.34 -13.00
C ASP A 198 -6.71 -7.88 -11.72
N GLU A 199 -5.43 -8.24 -11.59
CA GLU A 199 -4.64 -8.00 -10.37
C GLU A 199 -5.39 -8.36 -9.07
N GLY A 200 -6.11 -9.48 -9.10
CA GLY A 200 -6.80 -10.04 -7.96
C GLY A 200 -8.21 -9.50 -7.71
N ALA A 201 -8.78 -8.66 -8.58
CA ALA A 201 -10.15 -8.17 -8.42
C ALA A 201 -11.04 -8.42 -9.65
N ALA A 202 -12.32 -8.68 -9.42
CA ALA A 202 -13.36 -8.67 -10.46
C ALA A 202 -14.65 -8.07 -9.92
N MET A 203 -15.34 -7.28 -10.74
CA MET A 203 -16.61 -6.63 -10.42
C MET A 203 -17.56 -6.77 -11.60
N VAL A 204 -18.81 -7.14 -11.33
CA VAL A 204 -19.85 -7.26 -12.36
C VAL A 204 -21.21 -6.87 -11.79
N THR A 205 -21.99 -6.13 -12.57
CA THR A 205 -23.37 -5.78 -12.23
C THR A 205 -24.33 -6.66 -13.03
N ILE A 206 -25.29 -7.27 -12.33
CA ILE A 206 -26.29 -8.16 -12.90
C ILE A 206 -27.67 -7.60 -12.59
N ASN A 207 -28.51 -7.46 -13.61
CA ASN A 207 -29.92 -7.15 -13.42
C ASN A 207 -30.71 -8.45 -13.43
N ALA A 208 -31.02 -8.97 -12.24
CA ALA A 208 -31.65 -10.27 -12.06
C ALA A 208 -33.17 -10.14 -11.98
N THR A 209 -33.90 -10.88 -12.81
CA THR A 209 -35.36 -11.08 -12.73
C THR A 209 -35.72 -12.39 -12.02
N ASP A 210 -34.79 -13.33 -11.95
CA ASP A 210 -34.91 -14.64 -11.32
C ASP A 210 -33.55 -15.05 -10.72
N ALA A 211 -33.49 -16.24 -10.11
CA ALA A 211 -32.26 -16.79 -9.56
C ALA A 211 -31.15 -16.87 -10.61
N PHE A 212 -29.92 -16.57 -10.19
CA PHE A 212 -28.74 -16.64 -11.03
C PHE A 212 -27.60 -17.36 -10.30
N TYR A 213 -26.65 -17.84 -11.09
CA TYR A 213 -25.56 -18.69 -10.63
C TYR A 213 -24.24 -17.99 -10.87
N ILE A 214 -23.33 -18.16 -9.93
CA ILE A 214 -22.00 -17.57 -9.96
C ILE A 214 -21.00 -18.69 -9.75
N SER A 215 -19.83 -18.61 -10.35
CA SER A 215 -18.74 -19.49 -9.98
C SER A 215 -17.40 -18.76 -10.03
N VAL A 216 -16.50 -19.20 -9.16
CA VAL A 216 -15.11 -18.78 -9.17
C VAL A 216 -14.28 -19.99 -9.55
N ALA A 217 -13.53 -19.87 -10.64
CA ALA A 217 -12.71 -20.94 -11.20
C ALA A 217 -11.22 -20.59 -11.11
N ALA A 218 -10.44 -21.54 -10.62
CA ALA A 218 -8.99 -21.45 -10.61
C ALA A 218 -8.41 -22.02 -11.92
N PRO A 219 -7.47 -21.30 -12.58
CA PRO A 219 -6.78 -21.87 -13.73
C PRO A 219 -5.91 -23.05 -13.31
N ASN A 220 -5.64 -23.95 -14.26
CA ASN A 220 -4.60 -24.95 -14.07
C ASN A 220 -3.24 -24.24 -14.00
N ILE A 221 -2.53 -24.39 -12.88
CA ILE A 221 -1.17 -23.87 -12.76
C ILE A 221 -0.16 -24.80 -13.43
N THR A 222 0.93 -24.21 -13.92
CA THR A 222 2.11 -24.97 -14.32
C THR A 222 2.79 -25.57 -13.08
N LYS A 223 3.66 -26.59 -13.25
CA LYS A 223 4.46 -27.17 -12.15
C LYS A 223 5.35 -26.17 -11.38
N LYS A 224 5.41 -24.91 -11.84
CA LYS A 224 6.27 -23.85 -11.32
C LYS A 224 5.65 -23.08 -10.16
N HIS A 225 4.34 -23.17 -9.94
CA HIS A 225 3.68 -22.50 -8.84
C HIS A 225 3.31 -23.51 -7.75
N ASP A 226 3.26 -23.06 -6.50
CA ASP A 226 2.86 -23.87 -5.35
C ASP A 226 1.86 -23.13 -4.47
N GLY A 227 0.95 -23.91 -3.88
CA GLY A 227 -0.09 -23.43 -3.00
C GLY A 227 -1.41 -23.16 -3.71
N ASP A 228 -2.38 -22.76 -2.91
CA ASP A 228 -3.76 -22.51 -3.33
C ASP A 228 -4.04 -21.00 -3.35
N TRP A 229 -5.11 -20.62 -4.06
CA TRP A 229 -5.66 -19.28 -3.89
C TRP A 229 -6.56 -19.26 -2.67
N LYS A 230 -6.65 -18.10 -2.03
CA LYS A 230 -7.75 -17.77 -1.13
C LYS A 230 -8.45 -16.56 -1.72
N TYR A 231 -9.77 -16.60 -1.82
CA TYR A 231 -10.54 -15.46 -2.31
C TYR A 231 -11.67 -15.11 -1.34
N GLN A 232 -12.26 -13.95 -1.58
CA GLN A 232 -13.44 -13.46 -0.93
C GLN A 232 -14.41 -12.97 -2.01
N ILE A 233 -15.64 -13.48 -1.99
CA ILE A 233 -16.71 -13.10 -2.89
C ILE A 233 -17.87 -12.55 -2.06
N ALA A 234 -18.52 -11.51 -2.57
CA ALA A 234 -19.71 -10.95 -1.96
C ALA A 234 -20.67 -10.45 -3.03
N ILE A 235 -21.96 -10.45 -2.66
CA ILE A 235 -23.00 -9.75 -3.41
C ILE A 235 -23.52 -8.58 -2.58
N SER A 236 -24.01 -7.55 -3.26
CA SER A 236 -24.63 -6.40 -2.64
C SER A 236 -25.74 -5.86 -3.54
N PHE A 237 -26.72 -5.20 -2.95
CA PHE A 237 -27.82 -4.56 -3.69
C PHE A 237 -27.65 -3.04 -3.84
N ASP A 238 -26.71 -2.44 -3.12
CA ASP A 238 -26.53 -0.98 -3.08
C ASP A 238 -25.31 -0.53 -3.89
N GLU A 239 -24.14 -1.14 -3.61
CA GLU A 239 -22.86 -0.86 -4.29
C GLU A 239 -21.93 -2.08 -4.22
N TYR A 240 -20.81 -2.10 -4.95
CA TYR A 240 -19.85 -3.20 -4.84
C TYR A 240 -19.29 -3.35 -3.43
N TYR A 241 -19.27 -4.57 -2.91
CA TYR A 241 -18.67 -4.87 -1.61
C TYR A 241 -17.15 -4.70 -1.65
N HIS A 242 -16.49 -5.25 -2.69
CA HIS A 242 -15.11 -4.96 -3.04
C HIS A 242 -15.07 -4.05 -4.26
N ASN A 243 -14.41 -2.90 -4.15
CA ASN A 243 -14.35 -1.94 -5.23
C ASN A 243 -12.90 -1.64 -5.65
N TYR A 244 -12.69 -1.40 -6.94
CA TYR A 244 -11.45 -0.90 -7.51
C TYR A 244 -11.73 0.31 -8.40
N ASP A 245 -11.27 1.49 -7.97
CA ASP A 245 -11.40 2.72 -8.73
C ASP A 245 -10.17 2.93 -9.63
N SER A 246 -10.31 2.53 -10.89
CA SER A 246 -9.30 2.72 -11.93
C SER A 246 -9.33 4.12 -12.56
N LYS A 247 -10.42 4.87 -12.40
CA LYS A 247 -10.65 6.16 -13.09
C LYS A 247 -10.19 7.36 -12.29
N SER A 248 -9.96 7.19 -10.98
CA SER A 248 -9.12 8.05 -10.14
C SER A 248 -9.63 9.47 -9.87
N ASP A 249 -10.90 9.78 -10.06
CA ASP A 249 -11.40 11.13 -9.77
C ASP A 249 -11.65 11.37 -8.27
N THR A 250 -11.80 10.32 -7.47
CA THR A 250 -12.17 10.45 -6.05
C THR A 250 -10.97 10.45 -5.09
N ALA A 251 -9.95 9.63 -5.35
CA ALA A 251 -8.71 9.64 -4.57
C ALA A 251 -7.50 9.28 -5.45
N ARG A 252 -6.42 10.06 -5.30
CA ARG A 252 -5.12 9.81 -5.96
C ARG A 252 -4.00 9.86 -4.94
N LEU A 253 -2.99 9.00 -5.10
CA LEU A 253 -1.74 9.06 -4.36
C LEU A 253 -0.69 9.79 -5.19
N LEU A 254 -0.12 10.85 -4.64
CA LEU A 254 0.84 11.71 -5.31
C LEU A 254 2.20 11.59 -4.62
N LEU A 255 3.25 11.34 -5.38
CA LEU A 255 4.63 11.43 -4.90
C LEU A 255 5.02 12.90 -4.81
N MET A 256 5.32 13.35 -3.58
CA MET A 256 5.78 14.73 -3.34
C MET A 256 7.28 14.82 -3.49
N ASP A 257 8.02 13.97 -2.77
CA ASP A 257 9.46 13.85 -2.90
C ASP A 257 9.99 12.54 -2.33
N PHE A 258 11.26 12.23 -2.60
CA PHE A 258 11.94 11.05 -2.09
C PHE A 258 13.44 11.27 -1.93
N ASP A 259 14.07 10.47 -1.09
CA ASP A 259 15.51 10.31 -1.03
C ASP A 259 15.91 8.85 -1.31
N SER A 260 17.11 8.47 -0.90
CA SER A 260 17.61 7.10 -1.10
C SER A 260 17.01 6.03 -0.18
N THR A 261 16.33 6.44 0.89
CA THR A 261 15.80 5.59 1.97
C THR A 261 14.39 5.96 2.43
N SER A 262 13.80 7.01 1.88
CA SER A 262 12.52 7.58 2.32
C SER A 262 11.73 8.14 1.15
N ALA A 263 10.41 8.19 1.29
CA ALA A 263 9.51 8.83 0.33
C ALA A 263 8.34 9.51 1.04
N LEU A 264 7.92 10.66 0.53
CA LEU A 264 6.74 11.39 0.98
C LEU A 264 5.65 11.31 -0.09
N LEU A 265 4.53 10.72 0.29
CA LEU A 265 3.35 10.58 -0.54
C LEU A 265 2.17 11.32 0.11
N VAL A 266 1.32 11.93 -0.70
CA VAL A 266 0.16 12.71 -0.24
C VAL A 266 -1.07 12.35 -1.08
N THR A 267 -2.24 12.35 -0.46
CA THR A 267 -3.51 12.14 -1.17
C THR A 267 -3.97 13.39 -1.90
N SER A 268 -4.95 13.25 -2.80
CA SER A 268 -5.81 14.38 -3.17
C SER A 268 -6.50 14.99 -1.95
N ASN A 269 -7.07 16.19 -2.12
CA ASN A 269 -7.84 16.88 -1.07
C ASN A 269 -8.92 15.94 -0.51
N LEU A 270 -9.06 15.91 0.81
CA LEU A 270 -10.07 15.10 1.50
C LEU A 270 -11.47 15.72 1.43
N THR A 271 -11.56 17.01 1.10
CA THR A 271 -12.79 17.76 0.89
C THR A 271 -12.54 18.88 -0.11
N GLU A 272 -13.60 19.33 -0.77
CA GLU A 272 -13.61 20.56 -1.56
C GLU A 272 -14.12 21.75 -0.72
N ASP A 273 -14.74 21.49 0.43
CA ASP A 273 -15.28 22.51 1.31
C ASP A 273 -14.27 22.88 2.43
N SER A 274 -13.75 24.09 2.35
CA SER A 274 -12.87 24.66 3.36
C SER A 274 -13.47 24.68 4.78
N SER A 275 -14.80 24.73 4.91
CA SER A 275 -15.51 24.78 6.20
C SER A 275 -15.33 23.49 7.02
N GLU A 276 -15.11 22.35 6.34
CA GLU A 276 -14.94 21.04 6.97
C GLU A 276 -13.52 20.78 7.47
N THR A 277 -12.55 21.65 7.10
CA THR A 277 -11.12 21.44 7.37
C THR A 277 -10.84 21.12 8.84
N GLN A 278 -11.35 21.94 9.76
CA GLN A 278 -11.12 21.76 11.20
C GLN A 278 -11.71 20.45 11.75
N GLN A 279 -12.80 19.97 11.15
CA GLN A 279 -13.40 18.69 11.56
C GLN A 279 -12.60 17.51 11.01
N ILE A 280 -12.17 17.58 9.75
CA ILE A 280 -11.38 16.53 9.10
C ILE A 280 -10.03 16.37 9.78
N MET A 281 -9.36 17.47 10.14
CA MET A 281 -8.08 17.44 10.85
C MET A 281 -8.16 16.74 12.23
N LYS A 282 -9.35 16.65 12.83
CA LYS A 282 -9.60 15.96 14.12
C LYS A 282 -10.03 14.50 13.97
N ARG A 283 -10.38 14.05 12.76
CA ARG A 283 -10.81 12.68 12.50
C ARG A 283 -9.60 11.78 12.20
N PRO A 284 -9.69 10.47 12.48
CA PRO A 284 -8.68 9.53 12.00
C PRO A 284 -8.55 9.59 10.47
N PRO A 285 -7.34 9.51 9.92
CA PRO A 285 -7.13 9.52 8.48
C PRO A 285 -7.87 8.34 7.79
N PRO A 286 -8.60 8.58 6.69
CA PRO A 286 -9.51 7.57 6.12
C PRO A 286 -8.83 6.52 5.24
N TYR A 287 -7.64 6.81 4.71
CA TYR A 287 -6.94 5.91 3.79
C TYR A 287 -5.87 5.09 4.50
N GLN A 288 -5.74 3.85 4.07
CA GLN A 288 -4.61 2.97 4.35
C GLN A 288 -3.66 2.99 3.15
N LEU A 289 -2.36 2.82 3.41
CA LEU A 289 -1.33 2.74 2.38
C LEU A 289 -0.73 1.34 2.38
N PHE A 290 -0.53 0.77 1.20
CA PHE A 290 0.22 -0.46 0.99
C PHE A 290 1.33 -0.19 -0.02
N VAL A 291 2.54 -0.65 0.25
CA VAL A 291 3.72 -0.45 -0.60
C VAL A 291 4.41 -1.79 -0.82
N GLY A 292 4.74 -2.08 -2.07
CA GLY A 292 5.51 -3.27 -2.45
C GLY A 292 6.73 -2.91 -3.30
N ASP A 293 7.84 -3.63 -3.10
CA ASP A 293 9.02 -3.59 -3.96
C ASP A 293 8.71 -4.29 -5.29
N GLU A 294 8.87 -3.58 -6.40
CA GLU A 294 8.57 -4.10 -7.73
C GLU A 294 9.45 -5.31 -8.11
N LYS A 295 10.62 -5.48 -7.48
CA LYS A 295 11.52 -6.64 -7.70
C LYS A 295 11.05 -7.88 -6.95
N LEU A 296 10.48 -7.71 -5.76
CA LEU A 296 10.01 -8.82 -4.93
C LEU A 296 8.70 -9.42 -5.46
N ARG A 297 7.92 -8.63 -6.23
CA ARG A 297 6.68 -9.08 -6.89
C ARG A 297 5.69 -9.72 -5.90
N SER A 298 5.77 -9.33 -4.63
CA SER A 298 4.98 -9.88 -3.51
C SER A 298 3.49 -9.63 -3.72
N ILE A 299 3.14 -8.45 -4.22
CA ILE A 299 1.78 -8.00 -4.48
C ILE A 299 1.32 -8.17 -5.93
N ASP A 300 2.18 -8.68 -6.83
CA ASP A 300 1.79 -8.94 -8.22
C ASP A 300 0.59 -9.87 -8.28
N GLY A 301 -0.39 -9.58 -9.12
CA GLY A 301 -1.63 -10.33 -9.20
C GLY A 301 -2.61 -10.08 -8.05
N LEU A 302 -2.32 -9.14 -7.14
CA LEU A 302 -3.15 -8.78 -5.98
C LEU A 302 -3.33 -7.26 -5.84
N ARG A 303 -2.81 -6.45 -6.78
CA ARG A 303 -2.75 -4.98 -6.66
C ARG A 303 -4.12 -4.31 -6.60
N HIS A 304 -5.18 -4.94 -7.10
CA HIS A 304 -6.55 -4.41 -7.05
C HIS A 304 -7.38 -5.02 -5.90
N SER A 305 -6.80 -5.91 -5.10
CA SER A 305 -7.48 -6.62 -4.01
C SER A 305 -7.10 -6.06 -2.64
N ALA A 306 -8.07 -5.51 -1.91
CA ALA A 306 -7.85 -4.98 -0.58
C ALA A 306 -7.34 -6.04 0.41
N CYS A 307 -7.93 -7.24 0.39
CA CYS A 307 -7.49 -8.33 1.26
C CYS A 307 -6.14 -8.92 0.81
N GLY A 308 -5.85 -8.92 -0.49
CA GLY A 308 -4.57 -9.35 -1.06
C GLY A 308 -3.43 -8.45 -0.62
N LEU A 309 -3.61 -7.13 -0.77
CA LEU A 309 -2.67 -6.12 -0.28
C LEU A 309 -2.43 -6.24 1.23
N ALA A 310 -3.50 -6.43 2.01
CA ALA A 310 -3.40 -6.57 3.47
C ALA A 310 -2.61 -7.81 3.93
N GLN A 311 -2.46 -8.82 3.08
CA GLN A 311 -1.72 -10.06 3.38
C GLN A 311 -0.32 -10.09 2.75
N SER A 312 -0.13 -9.47 1.58
CA SER A 312 1.10 -9.64 0.79
C SER A 312 1.98 -8.39 0.69
N ALA A 313 1.48 -7.20 1.03
CA ALA A 313 2.29 -5.99 0.97
C ALA A 313 3.41 -5.99 2.01
N GLU A 314 4.59 -5.54 1.59
CA GLU A 314 5.81 -5.51 2.41
C GLU A 314 5.83 -4.35 3.40
N ILE A 315 5.24 -3.22 3.02
CA ILE A 315 5.14 -2.04 3.87
C ILE A 315 3.67 -1.62 3.84
N TRP A 316 3.14 -1.24 4.99
CA TRP A 316 1.73 -0.86 5.08
C TRP A 316 1.51 0.14 6.20
N ALA A 317 0.49 0.96 6.07
CA ALA A 317 -0.01 1.84 7.11
C ALA A 317 -1.49 1.55 7.29
N ASN A 318 -1.83 0.73 8.28
CA ASN A 318 -3.20 0.43 8.64
C ASN A 318 -3.39 0.57 10.16
N GLY A 319 -4.57 1.02 10.58
CA GLY A 319 -4.84 1.24 12.01
C GLY A 319 -5.05 -0.05 12.83
N ASN A 320 -5.04 -1.22 12.18
CA ASN A 320 -5.49 -2.49 12.79
C ASN A 320 -4.34 -3.47 13.09
N LYS A 321 -3.14 -3.21 12.61
CA LYS A 321 -1.98 -4.08 12.81
C LYS A 321 -0.79 -3.25 13.32
N THR A 322 0.04 -3.88 14.14
CA THR A 322 1.27 -3.29 14.69
C THR A 322 2.48 -4.10 14.23
N GLY A 323 3.65 -3.49 14.12
CA GLY A 323 4.91 -4.19 13.86
C GLY A 323 5.81 -3.47 12.86
N ARG A 324 6.99 -4.05 12.63
CA ARG A 324 8.11 -3.45 11.88
C ARG A 324 7.72 -2.86 10.52
N HIS A 325 6.76 -3.46 9.83
CA HIS A 325 6.30 -3.02 8.50
C HIS A 325 5.36 -1.80 8.56
N ASN A 326 4.67 -1.58 9.68
CA ASN A 326 3.84 -0.41 9.97
C ASN A 326 4.67 0.77 10.48
N ASP A 327 5.67 0.47 11.31
CA ASP A 327 6.49 1.49 11.98
C ASP A 327 7.35 2.29 10.99
N LEU A 328 7.51 1.78 9.76
CA LEU A 328 8.18 2.48 8.66
C LEU A 328 7.35 3.64 8.08
N VAL A 329 6.05 3.71 8.36
CA VAL A 329 5.17 4.73 7.78
C VAL A 329 4.61 5.65 8.85
N THR A 330 5.00 6.92 8.80
CA THR A 330 4.39 7.98 9.60
C THR A 330 3.24 8.59 8.81
N THR A 331 2.00 8.41 9.32
CA THR A 331 0.78 8.94 8.70
C THR A 331 0.27 10.17 9.44
N GLY A 332 -0.20 11.17 8.71
CA GLY A 332 -0.84 12.35 9.31
C GLY A 332 -1.78 13.06 8.34
N VAL A 333 -2.48 14.09 8.81
CA VAL A 333 -3.26 15.01 7.97
C VAL A 333 -2.56 16.37 7.97
N THR A 334 -2.51 17.02 6.81
CA THR A 334 -1.82 18.29 6.58
C THR A 334 -2.68 19.19 5.69
N THR A 335 -2.62 20.49 5.91
CA THR A 335 -3.21 21.51 5.02
C THR A 335 -2.16 22.14 4.11
N ARG A 336 -0.92 21.63 4.11
CA ARG A 336 0.18 22.20 3.33
C ARG A 336 -0.09 22.17 1.81
N GLY A 337 0.41 23.20 1.15
CA GLY A 337 0.33 23.38 -0.30
C GLY A 337 -0.91 24.17 -0.75
N PRO A 338 -1.13 24.27 -2.07
CA PRO A 338 -2.17 25.12 -2.64
C PRO A 338 -3.57 24.76 -2.12
N GLY A 339 -4.36 25.81 -1.85
CA GLY A 339 -5.75 25.71 -1.40
C GLY A 339 -5.93 25.50 0.11
N GLN A 340 -4.87 25.18 0.87
CA GLN A 340 -4.94 24.94 2.33
C GLN A 340 -5.98 23.89 2.76
N LEU A 341 -6.38 23.01 1.84
CA LEU A 341 -7.36 21.96 2.09
C LEU A 341 -6.68 20.73 2.72
N PRO A 342 -7.38 20.01 3.61
CA PRO A 342 -6.81 18.88 4.32
C PRO A 342 -6.51 17.74 3.34
N LYS A 343 -5.30 17.19 3.45
CA LYS A 343 -4.79 16.04 2.69
C LYS A 343 -4.17 15.06 3.66
N GLN A 344 -4.22 13.77 3.35
CA GLN A 344 -3.51 12.76 4.13
C GLN A 344 -2.09 12.60 3.57
N GLN A 345 -1.10 12.60 4.46
CA GLN A 345 0.32 12.43 4.13
C GLN A 345 0.86 11.13 4.71
N PHE A 346 1.79 10.51 3.98
CA PHE A 346 2.50 9.31 4.36
C PHE A 346 4.00 9.53 4.14
N LEU A 347 4.76 9.61 5.23
CA LEU A 347 6.22 9.59 5.19
C LEU A 347 6.67 8.15 5.41
N ILE A 348 7.21 7.53 4.37
CA ILE A 348 7.79 6.19 4.42
C ILE A 348 9.29 6.34 4.66
N ALA A 349 9.84 5.60 5.61
CA ALA A 349 11.26 5.51 5.89
C ALA A 349 11.75 4.05 5.73
N GLY A 350 13.08 3.85 5.74
CA GLY A 350 13.69 2.52 5.70
C GLY A 350 13.54 1.79 4.36
N LEU A 351 13.36 2.52 3.27
CA LEU A 351 13.38 2.00 1.91
C LEU A 351 14.80 1.64 1.48
N ASN A 352 14.91 0.74 0.50
CA ASN A 352 16.18 0.38 -0.12
C ASN A 352 16.58 1.42 -1.18
N HIS A 353 17.89 1.64 -1.33
CA HIS A 353 18.47 2.50 -2.36
C HIS A 353 18.21 1.95 -3.77
N SER A 354 18.06 2.83 -4.76
CA SER A 354 17.91 2.45 -6.19
C SER A 354 16.83 1.39 -6.45
N THR A 355 15.71 1.47 -5.74
CA THR A 355 14.64 0.47 -5.80
C THR A 355 13.32 1.12 -6.18
N SER A 356 12.61 0.46 -7.10
CA SER A 356 11.29 0.86 -7.55
C SER A 356 10.23 0.26 -6.64
N TYR A 357 9.30 1.10 -6.22
CA TYR A 357 8.20 0.76 -5.33
C TYR A 357 6.88 1.16 -5.97
N SER A 358 5.83 0.45 -5.59
CA SER A 358 4.45 0.78 -5.95
C SER A 358 3.64 1.03 -4.69
N GLY A 359 3.09 2.24 -4.55
CA GLY A 359 2.21 2.63 -3.46
C GLY A 359 0.73 2.59 -3.87
N ILE A 360 -0.10 1.96 -3.07
CA ILE A 360 -1.53 1.73 -3.35
C ILE A 360 -2.36 2.18 -2.15
N LEU A 361 -3.36 3.02 -2.39
CA LEU A 361 -4.31 3.45 -1.37
C LEU A 361 -5.49 2.50 -1.29
N VAL A 362 -5.96 2.27 -0.07
CA VAL A 362 -7.20 1.55 0.21
C VAL A 362 -8.04 2.34 1.21
N LYS A 363 -9.30 2.57 0.89
CA LYS A 363 -10.28 3.15 1.83
C LYS A 363 -11.18 2.05 2.34
N MET A 364 -11.16 1.84 3.66
CA MET A 364 -12.10 0.95 4.33
C MET A 364 -13.34 1.73 4.78
N PRO A 365 -14.52 1.10 4.86
CA PRO A 365 -15.72 1.76 5.37
C PRO A 365 -15.54 2.17 6.84
N GLN A 366 -16.07 3.33 7.20
CA GLN A 366 -15.98 3.84 8.57
C GLN A 366 -16.99 3.11 9.47
N GLY A 367 -16.51 2.32 10.42
CA GLY A 367 -17.32 1.66 11.44
C GLY A 367 -16.54 0.61 12.24
N ASN A 368 -16.86 0.44 13.53
CA ASN A 368 -16.28 -0.61 14.36
C ASN A 368 -16.46 -1.99 13.70
N ASN A 369 -15.43 -2.83 13.80
CA ASN A 369 -15.16 -4.16 13.22
C ASN A 369 -16.27 -5.25 13.27
N LYS A 370 -17.56 -4.89 13.44
CA LYS A 370 -18.72 -5.80 13.50
C LYS A 370 -19.67 -5.72 12.31
N ARG A 371 -19.34 -4.97 11.24
CA ARG A 371 -20.19 -4.93 10.04
C ARG A 371 -19.44 -5.38 8.80
N ALA A 372 -19.12 -6.67 8.76
CA ALA A 372 -18.87 -7.35 7.50
C ALA A 372 -20.10 -7.31 6.56
N GLU A 373 -21.27 -6.87 7.05
CA GLU A 373 -22.54 -6.77 6.32
C GLU A 373 -22.95 -5.32 5.94
N THR A 374 -21.99 -4.43 5.71
CA THR A 374 -22.28 -3.07 5.17
C THR A 374 -21.87 -2.98 3.71
N SER A 375 -22.59 -2.16 2.95
CA SER A 375 -22.24 -1.81 1.58
C SER A 375 -20.80 -1.27 1.55
N GLY A 376 -19.99 -1.70 0.58
CA GLY A 376 -18.56 -1.37 0.55
C GLY A 376 -17.70 -1.99 1.68
N GLY A 377 -18.19 -3.00 2.40
CA GLY A 377 -17.51 -3.69 3.50
C GLY A 377 -16.09 -4.17 3.18
N GLY A 378 -15.85 -4.52 1.92
CA GLY A 378 -14.60 -5.04 1.40
C GLY A 378 -13.56 -4.00 0.99
N GLY A 379 -13.89 -2.71 1.12
CA GLY A 379 -13.00 -1.59 0.84
C GLY A 379 -12.89 -1.22 -0.64
N THR A 380 -12.42 0.01 -0.88
CA THR A 380 -12.12 0.55 -2.21
C THR A 380 -10.62 0.68 -2.39
N VAL A 381 -10.08 0.00 -3.39
CA VAL A 381 -8.68 0.11 -3.82
C VAL A 381 -8.55 1.17 -4.91
N TYR A 382 -7.50 1.98 -4.84
CA TYR A 382 -7.23 3.02 -5.83
C TYR A 382 -6.02 2.69 -6.69
N ARG A 383 -5.91 3.36 -7.83
CA ARG A 383 -4.78 3.20 -8.76
C ARG A 383 -3.44 3.36 -8.05
N ALA A 384 -2.51 2.46 -8.36
CA ALA A 384 -1.15 2.50 -7.87
C ALA A 384 -0.35 3.73 -8.36
N THR A 385 0.59 4.17 -7.53
CA THR A 385 1.60 5.19 -7.86
C THR A 385 2.99 4.59 -7.70
N SER A 386 3.70 4.45 -8.82
CA SER A 386 5.09 3.99 -8.80
C SER A 386 6.06 5.13 -8.51
N PHE A 387 7.11 4.83 -7.75
CA PHE A 387 8.20 5.76 -7.43
C PHE A 387 9.50 4.99 -7.26
N GLN A 388 10.64 5.68 -7.39
CA GLN A 388 11.96 5.04 -7.31
C GLN A 388 12.85 5.85 -6.37
N THR A 389 13.50 5.19 -5.42
CA THR A 389 14.45 5.83 -4.50
C THR A 389 15.76 6.18 -5.20
N SER A 390 16.43 7.23 -4.71
CA SER A 390 17.73 7.68 -5.23
C SER A 390 18.84 6.66 -4.97
N SER A 391 19.90 6.73 -5.76
CA SER A 391 21.08 5.88 -5.58
C SER A 391 22.06 6.45 -4.56
N SER A 392 22.22 7.78 -4.54
CA SER A 392 23.16 8.48 -3.67
C SER A 392 22.54 8.84 -2.32
N SER A 393 23.33 8.72 -1.25
CA SER A 393 22.88 8.99 0.13
C SER A 393 23.06 10.45 0.56
N ASN A 394 23.42 11.34 -0.36
CA ASN A 394 23.73 12.73 -0.05
C ASN A 394 22.55 13.70 -0.22
N CYS A 395 21.39 13.19 -0.62
CA CYS A 395 20.12 13.87 -0.45
C CYS A 395 19.37 13.21 0.72
N LYS A 396 18.81 14.01 1.62
CA LYS A 396 18.13 13.56 2.83
C LYS A 396 16.79 14.25 2.99
N MET A 397 15.75 13.45 3.16
CA MET A 397 14.39 13.94 3.37
C MET A 397 14.29 14.67 4.71
N VAL A 398 13.91 15.95 4.68
CA VAL A 398 13.60 16.74 5.87
C VAL A 398 12.11 17.07 5.89
N THR A 399 11.52 17.00 7.08
CA THR A 399 10.09 17.26 7.30
C THR A 399 9.88 17.90 8.66
N ASN A 400 8.69 18.48 8.88
CA ASN A 400 8.27 19.07 10.15
C ASN A 400 9.22 20.16 10.67
N LEU A 401 9.65 21.06 9.77
CA LEU A 401 10.40 22.25 10.13
C LEU A 401 9.47 23.26 10.83
N ASP A 402 9.96 23.93 11.86
CA ASP A 402 9.16 24.84 12.69
C ASP A 402 8.98 26.21 12.04
N PHE A 403 10.05 26.78 11.47
CA PHE A 403 10.00 28.06 10.75
C PHE A 403 9.52 27.86 9.32
N CYS A 404 10.25 27.09 8.52
CA CYS A 404 9.93 26.75 7.14
C CYS A 404 8.89 25.62 7.06
N ASN A 405 7.73 25.87 7.65
CA ASN A 405 6.66 24.90 7.85
C ASN A 405 6.06 24.31 6.56
N GLU A 406 6.29 24.91 5.39
CA GLU A 406 5.88 24.36 4.08
C GLU A 406 6.94 23.45 3.44
N THR A 407 8.17 23.41 3.97
CA THR A 407 9.28 22.63 3.42
C THR A 407 9.18 21.17 3.84
N GLN A 408 8.96 20.29 2.85
CA GLN A 408 8.97 18.83 3.00
C GLN A 408 9.53 18.17 1.75
N TYR A 409 10.86 18.14 1.63
CA TYR A 409 11.56 17.59 0.48
C TYR A 409 12.98 17.14 0.87
N ALA A 410 13.65 16.43 -0.03
CA ALA A 410 15.03 16.04 0.12
C ALA A 410 15.95 17.26 -0.03
N VAL A 411 16.92 17.40 0.88
CA VAL A 411 17.91 18.48 0.92
C VAL A 411 19.32 17.90 0.92
N PRO A 412 20.36 18.68 0.57
CA PRO A 412 21.73 18.20 0.66
C PRO A 412 22.04 17.78 2.10
N GLY A 413 22.60 16.58 2.26
CA GLY A 413 22.79 15.95 3.55
C GLY A 413 24.01 15.04 3.58
N ASN A 414 24.44 14.74 4.80
CA ASN A 414 25.57 13.85 5.05
C ASN A 414 25.32 13.04 6.32
N ASP A 415 25.02 11.75 6.15
CA ASP A 415 24.70 10.83 7.25
C ASP A 415 25.83 10.67 8.28
N LYS A 416 27.07 10.98 7.90
CA LYS A 416 28.21 10.92 8.82
C LYS A 416 28.25 12.11 9.78
N LYS A 417 27.55 13.20 9.46
CA LYS A 417 27.55 14.45 10.23
C LYS A 417 26.21 14.73 10.90
N PHE A 418 25.11 14.45 10.22
CA PHE A 418 23.76 14.78 10.67
C PHE A 418 22.82 13.58 10.52
N ASN A 419 21.97 13.39 11.52
CA ASN A 419 20.71 12.66 11.29
C ASN A 419 19.67 13.61 10.66
N ASN A 420 18.59 13.06 10.09
CA ASN A 420 17.61 13.88 9.35
C ASN A 420 16.96 14.98 10.21
N THR A 421 16.71 14.72 11.50
CA THR A 421 16.10 15.71 12.42
C THR A 421 17.05 16.87 12.72
N ALA A 422 18.32 16.58 13.00
CA ALA A 422 19.32 17.62 13.25
C ALA A 422 19.62 18.42 11.97
N LEU A 423 19.65 17.74 10.81
CA LEU A 423 19.79 18.39 9.51
C LEU A 423 18.63 19.36 9.24
N ALA A 424 17.39 18.89 9.43
CA ALA A 424 16.18 19.71 9.27
C ALA A 424 16.25 20.95 10.17
N LYS A 425 16.59 20.77 11.45
CA LYS A 425 16.73 21.87 12.41
C LYS A 425 17.81 22.86 11.99
N HIS A 426 18.95 22.39 11.48
CA HIS A 426 20.04 23.27 11.09
C HIS A 426 19.67 24.15 9.89
N TYR A 427 19.01 23.58 8.87
CA TYR A 427 18.44 24.35 7.75
C TYR A 427 17.40 25.37 8.24
N ASP A 428 16.50 24.95 9.13
CA ASP A 428 15.44 25.79 9.67
C ASP A 428 15.96 26.97 10.50
N ASP A 429 16.95 26.72 11.37
CA ASP A 429 17.60 27.76 12.19
C ASP A 429 18.34 28.78 11.32
N TYR A 430 19.01 28.33 10.25
CA TYR A 430 19.67 29.23 9.31
C TYR A 430 18.65 30.12 8.59
N ALA A 431 17.56 29.55 8.08
CA ALA A 431 16.49 30.31 7.43
C ALA A 431 15.88 31.35 8.40
N ARG A 432 15.59 30.94 9.64
CA ARG A 432 15.08 31.84 10.70
C ARG A 432 16.05 32.99 11.00
N LYS A 433 17.36 32.71 11.08
CA LYS A 433 18.39 33.73 11.29
C LYS A 433 18.43 34.74 10.15
N MET A 434 18.31 34.28 8.90
CA MET A 434 18.28 35.18 7.75
C MET A 434 17.00 36.02 7.70
N TYR A 435 15.87 35.42 8.06
CA TYR A 435 14.59 36.13 8.14
C TYR A 435 14.59 37.26 9.17
N ALA A 436 15.30 37.11 10.28
CA ALA A 436 15.42 38.16 11.30
C ALA A 436 16.03 39.46 10.75
N ASN A 437 16.82 39.41 9.67
CA ASN A 437 17.32 40.62 9.00
C ASN A 437 16.21 41.32 8.21
N PHE A 438 15.34 40.56 7.56
CA PHE A 438 14.18 41.08 6.85
C PHE A 438 13.16 41.70 7.79
N GLU A 439 12.88 41.09 8.94
CA GLU A 439 12.01 41.68 9.97
C GLU A 439 12.51 43.06 10.43
N LYS A 440 13.83 43.29 10.48
CA LYS A 440 14.38 44.62 10.78
C LYS A 440 14.08 45.67 9.71
N VAL A 441 13.97 45.26 8.45
CA VAL A 441 13.53 46.14 7.36
C VAL A 441 12.03 46.40 7.47
N MET A 442 11.23 45.36 7.76
CA MET A 442 9.78 45.49 7.94
C MET A 442 9.40 46.44 9.08
N MET A 443 10.22 46.54 10.14
CA MET A 443 10.01 47.52 11.22
C MET A 443 10.06 48.99 10.75
N GLN A 444 10.65 49.27 9.59
CA GLN A 444 10.70 50.62 9.02
C GLN A 444 9.48 50.94 8.15
N LEU A 445 8.64 49.94 7.85
CA LEU A 445 7.45 50.09 7.03
C LEU A 445 6.21 50.38 7.89
N PRO A 446 5.32 51.29 7.46
CA PRO A 446 4.11 51.67 8.20
C PRO A 446 3.01 50.59 8.11
N CYS A 447 3.24 49.42 8.70
CA CYS A 447 2.32 48.27 8.64
C CYS A 447 1.05 48.44 9.48
N GLU A 448 1.11 49.17 10.58
CA GLU A 448 -0.02 49.46 11.46
C GLU A 448 -0.50 50.90 11.27
N THR A 449 -0.99 51.20 10.07
CA THR A 449 -1.45 52.54 9.72
C THR A 449 -2.93 52.60 9.29
N PRO A 450 -3.57 53.78 9.44
CA PRO A 450 -4.90 54.03 8.91
C PRO A 450 -4.98 53.73 7.40
N PRO A 451 -6.18 53.41 6.86
CA PRO A 451 -6.36 53.06 5.44
C PRO A 451 -5.68 53.99 4.43
N GLU A 452 -5.66 55.28 4.70
CA GLU A 452 -5.06 56.34 3.89
C GLU A 452 -3.52 56.33 3.85
N SER A 453 -2.85 55.66 4.79
CA SER A 453 -1.39 55.57 4.88
C SER A 453 -0.86 54.15 4.70
N ARG A 454 -1.73 53.23 4.22
CA ARG A 454 -1.37 51.83 4.00
C ARG A 454 -0.29 51.69 2.93
N TYR A 455 0.62 50.76 3.20
CA TYR A 455 1.67 50.33 2.29
C TYR A 455 1.15 49.94 0.90
N SER A 456 0.01 49.24 0.82
CA SER A 456 -0.63 48.86 -0.44
C SER A 456 -2.14 48.70 -0.27
N LEU A 457 -2.88 48.93 -1.36
CA LEU A 457 -4.34 48.72 -1.42
C LEU A 457 -4.71 47.27 -1.79
N ALA A 458 -3.78 46.54 -2.41
CA ALA A 458 -4.00 45.16 -2.88
C ALA A 458 -3.35 44.12 -1.98
N ARG A 459 -2.27 44.50 -1.28
CA ARG A 459 -1.48 43.62 -0.41
C ARG A 459 -1.26 44.25 0.96
N ASN A 460 -0.94 43.44 1.95
CA ASN A 460 -0.60 43.90 3.30
C ASN A 460 0.76 43.37 3.75
N CYS A 461 1.26 43.91 4.86
CA CYS A 461 2.58 43.52 5.38
C CYS A 461 2.66 42.02 5.74
N ASP A 462 1.56 41.39 6.17
CA ASP A 462 1.56 39.97 6.53
C ASP A 462 1.72 39.08 5.29
N GLN A 463 1.08 39.46 4.18
CA GLN A 463 1.30 38.80 2.89
C GLN A 463 2.73 39.00 2.40
N CYS A 464 3.33 40.17 2.57
CA CYS A 464 4.75 40.38 2.29
C CYS A 464 5.64 39.47 3.16
N ARG A 465 5.36 39.40 4.47
CA ARG A 465 6.08 38.54 5.41
C ARG A 465 6.03 37.08 5.02
N GLU A 466 4.86 36.57 4.67
CA GLU A 466 4.68 35.18 4.24
C GLU A 466 5.32 34.91 2.87
N ALA A 467 5.16 35.80 1.90
CA ALA A 467 5.80 35.68 0.57
C ALA A 467 7.33 35.66 0.69
N TYR A 468 7.91 36.60 1.45
CA TYR A 468 9.35 36.66 1.68
C TYR A 468 9.85 35.43 2.46
N LYS A 469 9.12 34.97 3.47
CA LYS A 469 9.43 33.76 4.22
C LYS A 469 9.47 32.53 3.30
N ARG A 470 8.45 32.36 2.46
CA ARG A 470 8.36 31.25 1.50
C ARG A 470 9.49 31.26 0.48
N TRP A 471 9.80 32.43 -0.07
CA TRP A 471 10.97 32.60 -0.94
C TRP A 471 12.27 32.27 -0.22
N LEU A 472 12.47 32.82 0.97
CA LEU A 472 13.67 32.63 1.77
C LEU A 472 13.88 31.15 2.09
N CYS A 473 12.85 30.45 2.57
CA CYS A 473 12.91 29.02 2.83
C CYS A 473 13.30 28.23 1.58
N THR A 474 12.77 28.60 0.42
CA THR A 474 13.05 27.90 -0.85
C THR A 474 14.49 28.12 -1.33
N VAL A 475 15.07 29.32 -1.16
CA VAL A 475 16.45 29.61 -1.57
C VAL A 475 17.50 29.21 -0.53
N THR A 476 17.14 29.17 0.75
CA THR A 476 18.07 28.76 1.82
C THR A 476 18.11 27.24 2.02
N ILE A 477 17.01 26.55 1.69
CA ILE A 477 16.86 25.10 1.81
C ILE A 477 16.71 24.51 0.40
N PRO A 478 17.83 24.28 -0.33
CA PRO A 478 17.79 23.79 -1.71
C PRO A 478 17.19 22.38 -1.78
N ARG A 479 16.29 22.15 -2.74
CA ARG A 479 15.78 20.80 -3.02
C ARG A 479 16.82 19.97 -3.77
N CYS A 480 17.10 18.79 -3.26
CA CYS A 480 18.19 17.91 -3.67
C CYS A 480 17.68 16.74 -4.48
N GLU A 481 18.33 16.48 -5.60
CA GLU A 481 18.14 15.31 -6.44
C GLU A 481 19.47 14.57 -6.62
N ASP A 482 19.36 13.27 -6.90
CA ASP A 482 20.50 12.45 -7.30
C ASP A 482 21.20 13.08 -8.50
N VAL A 483 22.53 13.20 -8.45
CA VAL A 483 23.32 13.85 -9.51
C VAL A 483 23.33 13.06 -10.82
N MET A 484 23.21 11.74 -10.74
CA MET A 484 23.10 10.84 -11.90
C MET A 484 21.65 10.75 -12.38
N GLY A 485 20.69 10.99 -11.48
CA GLY A 485 19.27 11.21 -11.78
C GLY A 485 18.95 12.69 -11.99
N GLY A 486 17.67 13.06 -11.95
CA GLY A 486 17.25 14.47 -11.83
C GLY A 486 16.71 15.12 -13.09
N SER A 487 16.02 16.24 -12.89
CA SER A 487 15.24 16.93 -13.91
C SER A 487 16.09 17.83 -14.82
N ARG A 488 15.50 18.29 -15.93
CA ARG A 488 16.10 19.31 -16.81
C ARG A 488 16.20 20.71 -16.17
N PHE A 489 15.51 20.92 -15.05
CA PHE A 489 15.47 22.17 -14.31
C PHE A 489 16.44 22.17 -13.12
N SER A 490 17.30 21.16 -13.03
CA SER A 490 18.21 20.97 -11.91
C SER A 490 19.64 21.32 -12.31
N VAL A 491 20.37 21.96 -11.39
CA VAL A 491 21.76 22.40 -11.58
C VAL A 491 22.68 21.54 -10.72
N VAL A 492 23.76 21.03 -11.30
CA VAL A 492 24.78 20.29 -10.53
C VAL A 492 25.49 21.25 -9.58
N ARG A 493 25.62 20.87 -8.32
CA ARG A 493 26.35 21.59 -7.27
C ARG A 493 27.47 20.71 -6.73
N ASN A 494 28.54 21.32 -6.24
CA ASN A 494 29.69 20.62 -5.66
C ASN A 494 30.27 19.50 -6.54
N GLY A 495 30.22 19.65 -7.86
CA GLY A 495 30.57 18.59 -8.82
C GLY A 495 32.03 18.12 -8.77
N PHE A 496 32.91 18.89 -8.13
CA PHE A 496 34.33 18.60 -7.98
C PHE A 496 34.71 18.08 -6.59
N GLN A 497 33.76 18.03 -5.65
CA GLN A 497 33.97 17.49 -4.32
C GLN A 497 33.77 15.98 -4.29
N ALA A 498 34.29 15.32 -3.25
CA ALA A 498 33.96 13.92 -2.99
C ALA A 498 32.58 13.80 -2.34
N PHE A 499 31.88 12.71 -2.62
CA PHE A 499 30.70 12.30 -1.86
C PHE A 499 31.08 11.97 -0.41
N PRO A 500 30.12 11.92 0.53
CA PRO A 500 30.38 11.54 1.92
C PRO A 500 31.04 10.16 2.08
N ASN A 501 30.86 9.24 1.12
CA ASN A 501 31.50 7.93 1.10
C ASN A 501 32.96 7.96 0.57
N GLY A 502 33.47 9.12 0.14
CA GLY A 502 34.81 9.33 -0.41
C GLY A 502 34.93 9.11 -1.92
N THR A 503 33.89 8.65 -2.61
CA THR A 503 33.92 8.51 -4.07
C THR A 503 33.77 9.89 -4.74
N THR A 504 34.19 9.99 -5.99
CA THR A 504 34.04 11.22 -6.79
C THR A 504 33.22 10.96 -8.04
N LEU A 505 32.67 12.01 -8.63
CA LEU A 505 32.03 11.91 -9.94
C LEU A 505 33.03 11.47 -11.03
N PRO A 506 32.58 10.69 -12.03
CA PRO A 506 33.41 10.30 -13.17
C PRO A 506 34.05 11.50 -13.88
N ASP A 507 35.30 11.37 -14.30
CA ASP A 507 36.08 12.45 -14.92
C ASP A 507 35.41 13.05 -16.17
N ASN A 508 34.79 12.19 -16.98
CA ASN A 508 34.04 12.61 -18.16
C ASN A 508 32.82 13.47 -17.78
N PHE A 509 32.12 13.13 -16.70
CA PHE A 509 31.01 13.91 -16.19
C PHE A 509 31.51 15.28 -15.69
N ARG A 510 32.58 15.30 -14.87
CA ARG A 510 33.18 16.53 -14.33
C ARG A 510 33.69 17.48 -15.41
N LYS A 511 34.29 16.96 -16.49
CA LYS A 511 34.72 17.77 -17.65
C LYS A 511 33.56 18.49 -18.35
N GLY A 512 32.33 17.97 -18.25
CA GLY A 512 31.12 18.62 -18.77
C GLY A 512 30.65 19.80 -17.91
N LEU A 513 31.11 19.91 -16.67
CA LEU A 513 30.70 20.95 -15.73
C LEU A 513 31.52 22.23 -15.97
N LYS A 514 30.88 23.25 -16.54
CA LYS A 514 31.54 24.52 -16.92
C LYS A 514 31.04 25.76 -16.16
N LEU A 515 29.92 25.66 -15.46
CA LEU A 515 29.32 26.78 -14.76
C LEU A 515 30.00 27.00 -13.40
N SER A 516 30.17 28.25 -12.98
CA SER A 516 30.66 28.58 -11.63
C SER A 516 29.78 27.96 -10.54
N ALA A 517 28.47 27.90 -10.79
CA ALA A 517 27.47 27.24 -9.94
C ALA A 517 27.77 25.75 -9.66
N ASN A 518 28.59 25.09 -10.50
CA ASN A 518 28.97 23.69 -10.30
C ASN A 518 30.03 23.47 -9.22
N ASN A 519 30.71 24.54 -8.78
CA ASN A 519 31.84 24.45 -7.85
C ASN A 519 31.42 24.45 -6.37
N SER A 520 30.25 25.00 -6.05
CA SER A 520 29.78 25.22 -4.68
C SER A 520 28.27 25.03 -4.57
N SER A 521 27.77 24.80 -3.35
CA SER A 521 26.35 24.91 -3.04
C SER A 521 25.85 26.34 -3.17
N ARG A 522 24.53 26.53 -3.28
CA ARG A 522 23.92 27.87 -3.31
C ARG A 522 24.29 28.72 -2.09
N ASN A 523 24.36 28.10 -0.91
CA ASN A 523 24.72 28.74 0.34
C ASN A 523 26.03 28.15 0.84
N ALA A 524 27.05 28.99 1.06
CA ALA A 524 28.40 28.54 1.41
C ALA A 524 28.44 27.66 2.68
N TRP A 525 27.58 27.95 3.67
CA TRP A 525 27.52 27.17 4.91
C TRP A 525 27.20 25.68 4.69
N ILE A 526 26.49 25.34 3.60
CA ILE A 526 26.19 23.94 3.25
C ILE A 526 27.50 23.20 2.97
N ASP A 527 28.43 23.84 2.28
CA ASP A 527 29.74 23.25 1.95
C ASP A 527 30.63 23.19 3.19
N GLU A 528 30.57 24.20 4.05
CA GLU A 528 31.39 24.30 5.27
C GLU A 528 30.93 23.35 6.39
N THR A 529 29.63 23.11 6.50
CA THR A 529 29.03 22.41 7.64
C THR A 529 28.50 21.03 7.26
N VAL A 530 27.66 20.96 6.22
CA VAL A 530 27.01 19.71 5.80
C VAL A 530 27.96 18.83 5.00
N GLU A 531 28.76 19.43 4.11
CA GLU A 531 29.64 18.72 3.18
C GLU A 531 28.91 17.57 2.44
N PRO A 532 27.87 17.87 1.64
CA PRO A 532 27.05 16.85 0.99
C PRO A 532 27.75 16.19 -0.21
N GLY A 533 28.90 16.72 -0.66
CA GLY A 533 29.51 16.32 -1.93
C GLY A 533 28.64 16.69 -3.14
N PRO A 534 28.81 16.03 -4.30
CA PRO A 534 28.10 16.38 -5.53
C PRO A 534 26.61 16.03 -5.53
N TYR A 535 25.72 16.99 -5.80
CA TYR A 535 24.28 16.77 -5.91
C TYR A 535 23.67 17.61 -7.04
N LYS A 536 22.41 17.35 -7.40
CA LYS A 536 21.62 18.26 -8.26
C LYS A 536 20.67 19.07 -7.41
N GLU A 537 20.64 20.37 -7.62
CA GLU A 537 19.69 21.27 -7.01
C GLU A 537 18.54 21.57 -7.97
N LEU A 538 17.31 21.23 -7.60
CA LEU A 538 16.13 21.68 -8.34
C LEU A 538 15.94 23.18 -8.11
N LEU A 539 15.91 23.96 -9.19
CA LEU A 539 15.77 25.40 -9.08
C LEU A 539 14.37 25.81 -8.58
N PRO A 540 14.26 26.85 -7.73
CA PRO A 540 12.99 27.43 -7.35
C PRO A 540 12.18 27.88 -8.57
N CYS A 541 10.86 27.73 -8.52
CA CYS A 541 9.97 28.26 -9.54
C CYS A 541 9.97 29.80 -9.51
N GLU A 542 9.80 30.43 -10.68
CA GLU A 542 9.82 31.90 -10.82
C GLU A 542 8.63 32.60 -10.14
N ASP A 543 7.51 31.91 -9.99
CA ASP A 543 6.31 32.39 -9.29
C ASP A 543 6.60 32.78 -7.84
N ILE A 544 7.52 32.06 -7.18
CA ILE A 544 7.97 32.38 -5.82
C ILE A 544 8.65 33.76 -5.79
N CYS A 545 9.43 34.12 -6.82
CA CYS A 545 10.04 35.44 -6.92
C CYS A 545 8.99 36.51 -7.24
N TYR A 546 8.06 36.23 -8.16
CA TYR A 546 6.99 37.16 -8.51
C TYR A 546 6.05 37.44 -7.34
N ASP A 547 5.78 36.44 -6.48
CA ASP A 547 4.93 36.62 -5.30
C ASP A 547 5.55 37.57 -4.27
N VAL A 548 6.88 37.54 -4.10
CA VAL A 548 7.61 38.53 -3.27
C VAL A 548 7.50 39.91 -3.89
N VAL A 549 7.79 40.06 -5.18
CA VAL A 549 7.71 41.36 -5.88
C VAL A 549 6.30 41.93 -5.85
N GLN A 550 5.27 41.09 -5.96
CA GLN A 550 3.88 41.52 -5.90
C GLN A 550 3.48 41.92 -4.47
N SER A 551 4.08 41.32 -3.45
CA SER A 551 3.65 41.47 -2.06
C SER A 551 4.42 42.53 -1.25
N CYS A 552 5.68 42.89 -1.60
CA CYS A 552 6.64 43.60 -0.72
C CYS A 552 7.14 45.00 -1.14
#